data_AF-A0A8T4GF00-F1
#
_entry.id   AF-A0A8T4GF00-F1
#
_cell.length_a   1.000
_cell.length_b   1.000
_cell.length_c   1.000
_cell.angle_alpha   90.00
_cell.angle_beta   90.00
_cell.angle_gamma   90.00
#
_symmetry.space_group_name_H-M   'P 1'
#
loop_
_entity.id
_entity.type
_entity.pdbx_description
1 polymer ?
#
loop_
_entity_poly.entity_id
_entity_poly.type
_entity_poly.pdbx_seq_one_letter_code
_entity_poly.pdbx_strand_id
1 'polypeptide(L)'
;MSERSVSKSRGQKRWYDVLAPEQFDRQVLGETLAEEPDQVVGRTITTTLGELTGDSGANNTKLTFKITDVGSDTAYTEFVTYELTRDYLRSLVRRGASKVEASITVVTTDDYRIRVQPVALTTKKADRSQEKAIRRVMIDKVHAAAEERTFEAFVDAIIDGNLSSAIYGEAKTIYPLRRVEVQKLTLEARPAEIAAEEEAAVDVDADEVAVDDE
;
A
#
# COMPACT_ATOMS: atom_id res chain seq x y z
N MET A 1 -38.64 -28.56 31.32
CA MET A 1 -37.16 -28.53 31.28
C MET A 1 -36.78 -27.97 29.92
N SER A 2 -35.98 -26.92 29.89
CA SER A 2 -35.66 -26.22 28.64
C SER A 2 -34.83 -27.13 27.72
N GLU A 3 -35.35 -27.34 26.52
CA GLU A 3 -34.68 -28.05 25.44
C GLU A 3 -33.45 -27.24 25.05
N ARG A 4 -32.27 -27.65 25.54
CA ARG A 4 -31.01 -27.08 25.05
C ARG A 4 -30.86 -27.54 23.61
N SER A 5 -31.14 -26.64 22.67
CA SER A 5 -30.80 -26.81 21.26
C SER A 5 -29.30 -27.09 21.16
N VAL A 6 -28.96 -28.34 20.88
CA VAL A 6 -27.58 -28.72 20.57
C VAL A 6 -27.24 -28.06 19.24
N SER A 7 -26.31 -27.11 19.27
CA SER A 7 -25.83 -26.42 18.08
C SER A 7 -25.37 -27.43 17.04
N LYS A 8 -25.83 -27.27 15.79
CA LYS A 8 -25.41 -28.02 14.60
C LYS A 8 -23.91 -28.36 14.66
N SER A 9 -23.57 -29.61 14.30
CA SER A 9 -22.19 -30.09 14.27
C SER A 9 -21.29 -29.09 13.53
N ARG A 10 -20.30 -28.54 14.24
CA ARG A 10 -19.24 -27.74 13.62
C ARG A 10 -18.56 -28.59 12.55
N GLY A 11 -18.44 -28.07 11.33
CA GLY A 11 -17.66 -28.71 10.28
C GLY A 11 -16.22 -28.92 10.75
N GLN A 12 -15.53 -29.93 10.22
CA GLN A 12 -14.12 -30.13 10.52
C GLN A 12 -13.34 -28.94 9.97
N LYS A 13 -12.60 -28.26 10.85
CA LYS A 13 -11.75 -27.14 10.47
C LYS A 13 -10.54 -27.65 9.70
N ARG A 14 -10.18 -26.97 8.62
CA ARG A 14 -9.01 -27.24 7.79
C ARG A 14 -8.04 -26.07 7.87
N TRP A 15 -6.75 -26.41 7.87
CA TRP A 15 -5.67 -25.43 7.77
C TRP A 15 -5.42 -25.10 6.31
N TYR A 16 -5.22 -23.81 6.03
CA TYR A 16 -4.89 -23.31 4.71
C TYR A 16 -3.57 -22.56 4.77
N ASP A 17 -2.64 -22.92 3.90
CA ASP A 17 -1.35 -22.23 3.76
C ASP A 17 -1.57 -20.93 2.98
N VAL A 18 -1.16 -19.80 3.56
CA VAL A 18 -1.28 -18.49 2.92
C VAL A 18 0.01 -18.18 2.18
N LEU A 19 -0.08 -18.05 0.86
CA LEU A 19 1.06 -17.72 0.01
C LEU A 19 1.07 -16.24 -0.36
N ALA A 20 2.27 -15.68 -0.40
CA ALA A 20 2.53 -14.35 -0.92
C ALA A 20 2.27 -14.29 -2.45
N PRO A 21 2.07 -13.10 -3.01
CA PRO A 21 2.02 -12.91 -4.47
C PRO A 21 3.31 -13.38 -5.16
N GLU A 22 3.26 -13.54 -6.48
CA GLU A 22 4.41 -13.97 -7.28
C GLU A 22 5.60 -13.01 -7.18
N GLN A 23 5.35 -11.71 -7.01
CA GLN A 23 6.37 -10.70 -6.72
C GLN A 23 7.24 -11.03 -5.48
N PHE A 24 6.74 -11.82 -4.54
CA PHE A 24 7.44 -12.22 -3.31
C PHE A 24 7.73 -13.74 -3.30
N ASP A 25 8.03 -14.31 -4.47
CA ASP A 25 8.44 -15.71 -4.65
C ASP A 25 7.45 -16.76 -4.11
N ARG A 26 6.16 -16.39 -3.96
CA ARG A 26 5.11 -17.24 -3.36
C ARG A 26 5.48 -17.84 -2.02
N GLN A 27 6.22 -17.10 -1.20
CA GLN A 27 6.61 -17.56 0.13
C GLN A 27 5.40 -17.77 1.04
N VAL A 28 5.49 -18.74 1.95
CA VAL A 28 4.46 -18.99 2.96
C VAL A 28 4.48 -17.87 4.00
N LEU A 29 3.40 -17.09 4.05
CA LEU A 29 3.19 -16.00 5.01
C LEU A 29 2.73 -16.52 6.37
N GLY A 30 2.09 -17.69 6.39
CA GLY A 30 1.55 -18.34 7.57
C GLY A 30 0.38 -19.24 7.23
N GLU A 31 -0.33 -19.71 8.25
CA GLU A 31 -1.46 -20.62 8.11
C GLU A 31 -2.73 -20.00 8.68
N THR A 32 -3.88 -20.33 8.10
CA THR A 32 -5.18 -19.87 8.59
C THR A 32 -6.18 -21.02 8.68
N LEU A 33 -6.97 -21.03 9.77
CA LEU A 33 -7.93 -22.09 10.05
C LEU A 33 -9.33 -21.65 9.64
N ALA A 34 -10.04 -22.47 8.86
CA ALA A 34 -11.43 -22.24 8.48
C ALA A 34 -12.21 -23.55 8.26
N GLU A 35 -13.54 -23.48 8.35
CA GLU A 35 -14.41 -24.63 8.05
C GLU A 35 -14.66 -24.70 6.54
N GLU A 36 -15.00 -23.55 5.95
CA GLU A 36 -15.27 -23.39 4.51
C GLU A 36 -14.25 -22.45 3.85
N PRO A 37 -13.87 -22.68 2.58
CA PRO A 37 -12.91 -21.83 1.86
C PRO A 37 -13.35 -20.37 1.78
N ASP A 38 -14.65 -20.12 1.62
CA ASP A 38 -15.22 -18.77 1.52
C ASP A 38 -14.98 -17.91 2.76
N GLN A 39 -14.76 -18.53 3.92
CA GLN A 39 -14.47 -17.82 5.18
C GLN A 39 -13.03 -17.30 5.25
N VAL A 40 -12.15 -17.78 4.37
CA VAL A 40 -10.74 -17.40 4.31
C VAL A 40 -10.56 -16.19 3.40
N VAL A 41 -11.35 -16.11 2.32
CA VAL A 41 -11.35 -14.98 1.40
C VAL A 41 -11.64 -13.67 2.13
N GLY A 42 -10.86 -12.63 1.84
CA GLY A 42 -10.98 -11.31 2.45
C GLY A 42 -10.26 -11.14 3.79
N ARG A 43 -9.69 -12.20 4.38
CA ARG A 43 -8.80 -12.05 5.54
C ARG A 43 -7.52 -11.33 5.13
N THR A 44 -6.94 -10.62 6.09
CA THR A 44 -5.72 -9.84 5.90
C THR A 44 -4.62 -10.37 6.83
N ILE A 45 -3.42 -10.54 6.28
CA ILE A 45 -2.22 -10.95 7.02
C ILE A 45 -1.19 -9.85 6.89
N THR A 46 -0.49 -9.57 7.99
CA THR A 46 0.61 -8.60 8.01
C THR A 46 1.86 -9.32 8.42
N THR A 47 2.92 -9.18 7.63
CA THR A 47 4.27 -9.68 7.92
C THR A 47 5.28 -8.55 7.74
N THR A 48 6.50 -8.77 8.18
CA THR A 48 7.60 -7.84 7.92
C THR A 48 8.38 -8.26 6.67
N LEU A 49 8.98 -7.29 5.99
CA LEU A 49 9.83 -7.59 4.83
C LEU A 49 11.03 -8.47 5.22
N GLY A 50 11.56 -8.29 6.44
CA GLY A 50 12.68 -9.10 6.93
C GLY A 50 12.34 -10.56 7.21
N GLU A 51 11.08 -10.88 7.54
CA GLU A 51 10.61 -12.27 7.65
C GLU A 51 10.49 -12.93 6.27
N LEU A 52 10.12 -12.15 5.25
CA LEU A 52 10.05 -12.63 3.88
C LEU A 52 11.45 -12.89 3.31
N THR A 53 12.29 -11.87 3.26
CA THR A 53 13.61 -11.97 2.61
C THR A 53 14.67 -12.65 3.47
N GLY A 54 14.39 -12.88 4.76
CA GLY A 54 15.38 -13.36 5.73
C GLY A 54 16.38 -12.29 6.17
N ASP A 55 16.22 -11.02 5.75
CA ASP A 55 17.08 -9.91 6.17
C ASP A 55 16.50 -9.18 7.39
N SER A 56 17.15 -9.35 8.55
CA SER A 56 16.77 -8.66 9.78
C SER A 56 16.86 -7.13 9.71
N GLY A 57 17.60 -6.57 8.74
CA GLY A 57 17.69 -5.13 8.49
C GLY A 57 16.38 -4.49 8.03
N ALA A 58 15.50 -5.29 7.41
CA ALA A 58 14.24 -4.85 6.81
C ALA A 58 13.00 -5.03 7.73
N ASN A 59 13.21 -5.35 9.01
CA ASN A 59 12.13 -5.54 9.98
C ASN A 59 11.34 -4.25 10.30
N ASN A 60 11.85 -3.09 9.89
CA ASN A 60 11.18 -1.81 9.98
C ASN A 60 10.12 -1.58 8.88
N THR A 61 9.95 -2.52 7.96
CA THR A 61 8.96 -2.48 6.88
C THR A 61 7.92 -3.56 7.11
N LYS A 62 6.64 -3.16 7.10
CA LYS A 62 5.47 -4.04 7.20
C LYS A 62 4.75 -4.08 5.88
N LEU A 63 4.41 -5.29 5.47
CA LEU A 63 3.61 -5.57 4.28
C LEU A 63 2.32 -6.24 4.71
N THR A 64 1.22 -5.78 4.15
CA THR A 64 -0.11 -6.27 4.43
C THR A 64 -0.70 -6.84 3.16
N PHE A 65 -1.12 -8.10 3.26
CA PHE A 65 -1.65 -8.90 2.17
C PHE A 65 -3.09 -9.28 2.46
N LYS A 66 -3.95 -9.31 1.44
CA LYS A 66 -5.34 -9.74 1.54
C LYS A 66 -5.54 -11.01 0.72
N ILE A 67 -6.21 -11.99 1.31
CA ILE A 67 -6.56 -13.22 0.60
C ILE A 67 -7.66 -12.91 -0.41
N THR A 68 -7.38 -13.19 -1.68
CA THR A 68 -8.31 -12.98 -2.79
C THR A 68 -8.93 -14.28 -3.26
N ASP A 69 -8.15 -15.36 -3.30
CA ASP A 69 -8.57 -16.65 -3.80
C ASP A 69 -8.07 -17.80 -2.92
N VAL A 70 -8.80 -18.90 -2.93
CA VAL A 70 -8.49 -20.09 -2.12
C VAL A 70 -8.60 -21.32 -3.02
N GLY A 71 -7.47 -22.02 -3.19
CA GLY A 71 -7.41 -23.34 -3.80
C GLY A 71 -7.87 -24.43 -2.84
N SER A 72 -7.32 -25.65 -2.99
CA SER A 72 -7.73 -26.78 -2.14
C SER A 72 -7.33 -26.58 -0.67
N ASP A 73 -6.03 -26.39 -0.42
CA ASP A 73 -5.45 -26.18 0.91
C ASP A 73 -4.56 -24.93 0.95
N THR A 74 -4.61 -24.11 -0.10
CA THR A 74 -3.71 -22.97 -0.30
C THR A 74 -4.53 -21.71 -0.56
N ALA A 75 -4.20 -20.62 0.12
CA ALA A 75 -4.81 -19.31 -0.05
C ALA A 75 -3.83 -18.37 -0.75
N TYR A 76 -4.28 -17.77 -1.86
CA TYR A 76 -3.53 -16.79 -2.63
C TYR A 76 -3.84 -15.39 -2.15
N THR A 77 -2.82 -14.56 -2.05
CA THR A 77 -2.95 -13.19 -1.58
C THR A 77 -2.59 -12.17 -2.64
N GLU A 78 -3.13 -10.97 -2.44
CA GLU A 78 -2.80 -9.75 -3.15
C GLU A 78 -2.18 -8.75 -2.16
N PHE A 79 -1.23 -7.95 -2.64
CA PHE A 79 -0.63 -6.89 -1.85
C PHE A 79 -1.59 -5.70 -1.69
N VAL A 80 -1.74 -5.18 -0.46
CA VAL A 80 -2.69 -4.10 -0.15
C VAL A 80 -2.02 -2.87 0.45
N THR A 81 -1.07 -3.06 1.36
CA THR A 81 -0.47 -1.93 2.07
C THR A 81 1.00 -2.19 2.38
N TYR A 82 1.82 -1.17 2.14
CA TYR A 82 3.18 -1.06 2.63
C TYR A 82 3.20 0.01 3.72
N GLU A 83 3.81 -0.27 4.86
CA GLU A 83 3.93 0.69 5.96
C GLU A 83 5.28 0.55 6.68
N LEU A 84 5.95 1.68 6.94
CA LEU A 84 7.09 1.70 7.85
C LEU A 84 6.64 1.63 9.31
N THR A 85 7.38 0.90 10.14
CA THR A 85 7.04 0.78 11.56
C THR A 85 7.06 2.14 12.27
N ARG A 86 6.12 2.29 13.22
CA ARG A 86 5.93 3.56 13.93
C ARG A 86 7.13 3.91 14.79
N ASP A 87 7.79 2.92 15.38
CA ASP A 87 9.03 3.06 16.15
C ASP A 87 10.17 3.58 15.26
N TYR A 88 10.35 3.00 14.07
CA TYR A 88 11.35 3.43 13.12
C TYR A 88 11.12 4.87 12.67
N LEU A 89 9.90 5.23 12.24
CA LEU A 89 9.57 6.61 11.86
C LEU A 89 9.79 7.60 13.01
N ARG A 90 9.40 7.24 14.24
CA ARG A 90 9.63 8.08 15.43
C ARG A 90 11.12 8.26 15.73
N SER A 91 11.95 7.24 15.50
CA SER A 91 13.40 7.31 15.71
C SER A 91 14.09 8.30 14.76
N LEU A 92 13.52 8.50 13.57
CA LEU A 92 14.07 9.40 12.57
C LEU A 92 13.75 10.87 12.85
N VAL A 93 12.59 11.16 13.47
CA VAL A 93 12.16 12.51 13.82
C VAL A 93 13.00 13.07 14.98
N ARG A 94 13.61 14.24 14.79
CA ARG A 94 14.45 14.91 15.80
C ARG A 94 13.91 16.30 16.13
N ARG A 95 14.13 16.74 17.37
CA ARG A 95 13.83 18.12 17.79
C ARG A 95 14.71 19.10 17.00
N GLY A 96 14.13 20.22 16.58
CA GLY A 96 14.84 21.25 15.82
C GLY A 96 15.01 20.96 14.33
N ALA A 97 14.45 19.85 13.83
CA ALA A 97 14.32 19.54 12.41
C ALA A 97 12.84 19.63 11.96
N SER A 98 12.62 19.79 10.67
CA SER A 98 11.28 19.77 10.05
C SER A 98 10.99 18.38 9.47
N LYS A 99 9.74 17.94 9.62
CA LYS A 99 9.19 16.77 8.94
C LYS A 99 8.27 17.27 7.84
N VAL A 100 8.63 17.01 6.58
CA VAL A 100 7.82 17.39 5.42
C VAL A 100 7.12 16.13 4.93
N GLU A 101 5.80 16.17 4.91
CA GLU A 101 4.92 15.07 4.49
C GLU A 101 4.09 15.51 3.28
N ALA A 102 3.77 14.55 2.42
CA ALA A 102 2.77 14.67 1.36
C ALA A 102 1.87 13.42 1.37
N SER A 103 0.64 13.57 0.93
CA SER A 103 -0.27 12.46 0.65
C SER A 103 -0.75 12.63 -0.77
N ILE A 104 -0.41 11.68 -1.64
CA ILE A 104 -0.55 11.81 -3.08
C ILE A 104 -1.29 10.57 -3.56
N THR A 105 -2.41 10.77 -4.25
CA THR A 105 -3.12 9.69 -4.93
C THR A 105 -2.75 9.74 -6.41
N VAL A 106 -2.29 8.61 -6.96
CA VAL A 106 -1.86 8.45 -8.35
C VAL A 106 -2.47 7.18 -8.92
N VAL A 107 -2.57 7.15 -10.25
CA VAL A 107 -2.95 5.95 -11.01
C VAL A 107 -1.71 5.46 -11.74
N THR A 108 -1.42 4.16 -11.66
CA THR A 108 -0.29 3.52 -12.35
C THR A 108 -0.64 3.18 -13.79
N THR A 109 0.35 2.74 -14.59
CA THR A 109 0.15 2.39 -16.00
C THR A 109 -0.87 1.26 -16.24
N ASP A 110 -1.09 0.42 -15.24
CA ASP A 110 -2.00 -0.72 -15.22
C ASP A 110 -3.32 -0.43 -14.48
N ASP A 111 -3.68 0.85 -14.35
CA ASP A 111 -4.96 1.32 -13.79
C ASP A 111 -5.21 0.94 -12.32
N TYR A 112 -4.17 0.85 -11.50
CA TYR A 112 -4.32 0.78 -10.05
C TYR A 112 -4.28 2.17 -9.43
N ARG A 113 -5.28 2.51 -8.60
CA ARG A 113 -5.28 3.75 -7.82
C ARG A 113 -4.60 3.52 -6.49
N ILE A 114 -3.47 4.19 -6.28
CA ILE A 114 -2.67 4.06 -5.07
C ILE A 114 -2.50 5.41 -4.36
N ARG A 115 -2.46 5.37 -3.03
CA ARG A 115 -2.10 6.51 -2.20
C ARG A 115 -0.72 6.31 -1.61
N VAL A 116 0.20 7.22 -1.93
CA VAL A 116 1.59 7.22 -1.47
C VAL A 116 1.83 8.37 -0.51
N GLN A 117 2.52 8.10 0.59
CA GLN A 117 2.85 9.06 1.64
C GLN A 117 4.37 9.19 1.79
N PRO A 118 5.07 9.97 0.94
CA PRO A 118 6.49 10.23 1.11
C PRO A 118 6.74 11.21 2.26
N VAL A 119 7.85 11.02 2.96
CA VAL A 119 8.30 11.83 4.09
C VAL A 119 9.76 12.22 3.90
N ALA A 120 10.06 13.51 3.95
CA ALA A 120 11.42 14.01 4.05
C ALA A 120 11.69 14.58 5.44
N LEU A 121 12.88 14.30 5.94
CA LEU A 121 13.39 14.78 7.22
C LEU A 121 14.58 15.68 6.97
N THR A 122 14.44 16.95 7.32
CA THR A 122 15.50 17.94 7.15
C THR A 122 16.55 17.83 8.26
N THR A 123 17.75 18.36 8.05
CA THR A 123 18.79 18.37 9.11
C THR A 123 18.49 19.43 10.20
N LYS A 124 17.84 20.52 9.81
CA LYS A 124 17.49 21.68 10.65
C LYS A 124 16.09 22.16 10.29
N LYS A 125 15.50 23.01 11.11
CA LYS A 125 14.20 23.62 10.85
C LYS A 125 14.24 24.38 9.53
N ALA A 126 13.40 23.96 8.59
CA ALA A 126 13.23 24.59 7.30
C ALA A 126 12.14 25.67 7.38
N ASP A 127 12.24 26.68 6.53
CA ASP A 127 11.20 27.69 6.39
C ASP A 127 10.00 27.14 5.61
N ARG A 128 8.81 27.74 5.81
CA ARG A 128 7.58 27.29 5.12
C ARG A 128 7.71 27.24 3.59
N SER A 129 8.46 28.18 3.00
CA SER A 129 8.70 28.21 1.55
C SER A 129 9.54 27.02 1.10
N GLN A 130 10.56 26.64 1.87
CA GLN A 130 11.42 25.48 1.61
C GLN A 130 10.63 24.17 1.79
N GLU A 131 9.83 24.06 2.85
CA GLU A 131 8.95 22.90 3.06
C GLU A 131 7.95 22.73 1.91
N LYS A 132 7.38 23.84 1.40
CA LYS A 132 6.48 23.81 0.24
C LYS A 132 7.21 23.38 -1.04
N ALA A 133 8.42 23.88 -1.27
CA ALA A 133 9.22 23.52 -2.44
C ALA A 133 9.62 22.03 -2.42
N ILE A 134 10.05 21.50 -1.26
CA ILE A 134 10.34 20.08 -1.09
C ILE A 134 9.09 19.22 -1.34
N ARG A 135 7.92 19.64 -0.82
CA ARG A 135 6.66 18.95 -1.05
C ARG A 135 6.30 18.90 -2.53
N ARG A 136 6.55 19.97 -3.29
CA ARG A 136 6.30 19.99 -4.73
C ARG A 136 7.19 18.99 -5.47
N VAL A 137 8.49 18.93 -5.15
CA VAL A 137 9.40 17.93 -5.71
C VAL A 137 8.94 16.50 -5.43
N MET A 138 8.45 16.22 -4.21
CA MET A 138 7.89 14.90 -3.89
C MET A 138 6.69 14.56 -4.78
N ILE A 139 5.77 15.51 -4.95
CA ILE A 139 4.58 15.34 -5.78
C ILE A 139 5.00 15.03 -7.22
N ASP A 140 5.83 15.89 -7.81
CA ASP A 140 6.26 15.78 -9.20
C ASP A 140 6.97 14.43 -9.46
N LYS A 141 7.81 13.96 -8.51
CA LYS A 141 8.51 12.67 -8.64
C LYS A 141 7.61 11.45 -8.46
N VAL A 142 6.62 11.53 -7.59
CA VAL A 142 5.67 10.43 -7.40
C VAL A 142 4.77 10.30 -8.63
N HIS A 143 4.31 11.41 -9.22
CA HIS A 143 3.55 11.38 -10.46
C HIS A 143 4.37 10.80 -11.62
N ALA A 144 5.60 11.30 -11.84
CA ALA A 144 6.46 10.77 -12.89
C ALA A 144 6.73 9.27 -12.73
N ALA A 145 6.98 8.79 -11.50
CA ALA A 145 7.21 7.39 -11.24
C ALA A 145 5.97 6.50 -11.46
N ALA A 146 4.76 7.04 -11.28
CA ALA A 146 3.51 6.32 -11.48
C ALA A 146 3.13 6.22 -12.96
N GLU A 147 3.42 7.26 -13.75
CA GLU A 147 3.18 7.27 -15.20
C GLU A 147 4.08 6.26 -15.93
N GLU A 148 5.30 6.03 -15.43
CA GLU A 148 6.31 5.19 -16.08
C GLU A 148 6.25 3.70 -15.70
N ARG A 149 5.56 3.33 -14.60
CA ARG A 149 5.66 1.99 -13.99
C ARG A 149 4.30 1.35 -13.74
N THR A 150 4.27 0.03 -13.90
CA THR A 150 3.18 -0.82 -13.41
C THR A 150 3.14 -0.85 -11.89
N PHE A 151 2.02 -1.27 -11.31
CA PHE A 151 1.82 -1.35 -9.87
C PHE A 151 2.90 -2.19 -9.18
N GLU A 152 3.19 -3.38 -9.70
CA GLU A 152 4.22 -4.27 -9.16
C GLU A 152 5.59 -3.59 -9.13
N ALA A 153 6.06 -3.08 -10.28
CA ALA A 153 7.34 -2.39 -10.38
C ALA A 153 7.41 -1.12 -9.52
N PHE A 154 6.28 -0.46 -9.29
CA PHE A 154 6.20 0.70 -8.41
C PHE A 154 6.36 0.32 -6.93
N VAL A 155 5.74 -0.79 -6.50
CA VAL A 155 5.90 -1.34 -5.15
C VAL A 155 7.35 -1.77 -4.90
N ASP A 156 7.97 -2.46 -5.85
CA ASP A 156 9.39 -2.86 -5.76
C ASP A 156 10.31 -1.64 -5.67
N ALA A 157 10.06 -0.60 -6.49
CA ALA A 157 10.83 0.63 -6.43
C ALA A 157 10.72 1.38 -5.10
N ILE A 158 9.63 1.17 -4.34
CA ILE A 158 9.47 1.68 -2.99
C ILE A 158 10.22 0.83 -1.98
N ILE A 159 10.08 -0.50 -2.07
CA ILE A 159 10.74 -1.46 -1.17
C ILE A 159 12.26 -1.32 -1.26
N ASP A 160 12.81 -1.18 -2.46
CA ASP A 160 14.24 -0.98 -2.70
C ASP A 160 14.74 0.43 -2.30
N GLY A 161 13.82 1.37 -2.06
CA GLY A 161 14.16 2.76 -1.76
C GLY A 161 14.62 3.59 -2.96
N ASN A 162 14.38 3.11 -4.19
CA ASN A 162 14.70 3.83 -5.43
C ASN A 162 13.91 5.15 -5.53
N LEU A 163 12.62 5.12 -5.18
CA LEU A 163 11.78 6.33 -5.17
C LEU A 163 12.26 7.34 -4.13
N SER A 164 12.58 6.88 -2.92
CA SER A 164 13.13 7.71 -1.84
C SER A 164 14.45 8.37 -2.24
N SER A 165 15.31 7.64 -2.94
CA SER A 165 16.60 8.12 -3.43
C SER A 165 16.47 9.18 -4.53
N ALA A 166 15.54 8.97 -5.47
CA ALA A 166 15.23 9.95 -6.51
C ALA A 166 14.72 11.28 -5.93
N ILE A 167 13.81 11.21 -4.95
CA ILE A 167 13.31 12.39 -4.24
C ILE A 167 14.44 13.08 -3.48
N TYR A 168 15.30 12.32 -2.78
CA TYR A 168 16.43 12.87 -2.03
C TYR A 168 17.39 13.65 -2.93
N GLY A 169 17.70 13.12 -4.12
CA GLY A 169 18.62 13.73 -5.08
C GLY A 169 18.24 15.16 -5.46
N GLU A 170 16.96 15.40 -5.78
CA GLU A 170 16.49 16.73 -6.16
C GLU A 170 16.22 17.63 -4.95
N ALA A 171 15.57 17.09 -3.92
CA ALA A 171 15.16 17.89 -2.77
C ALA A 171 16.36 18.39 -1.93
N LYS A 172 17.51 17.71 -2.01
CA LYS A 172 18.77 18.18 -1.39
C LYS A 172 19.25 19.52 -1.94
N THR A 173 18.93 19.85 -3.19
CA THR A 173 19.28 21.14 -3.82
C THR A 173 18.55 22.31 -3.17
N ILE A 174 17.35 22.06 -2.65
CA ILE A 174 16.51 23.08 -1.98
C ILE A 174 16.98 23.31 -0.54
N TYR A 175 17.17 22.22 0.22
CA TYR A 175 17.56 22.27 1.61
C TYR A 175 18.28 20.99 2.03
N PRO A 176 19.26 21.02 2.95
CA PRO A 176 19.91 19.82 3.44
C PRO A 176 18.92 18.85 4.11
N LEU A 177 18.78 17.68 3.49
CA LEU A 177 17.99 16.56 3.98
C LEU A 177 18.87 15.53 4.69
N ARG A 178 18.34 14.95 5.76
CA ARG A 178 18.95 13.84 6.48
C ARG A 178 18.50 12.50 5.90
N ARG A 179 17.21 12.35 5.62
CA ARG A 179 16.62 11.10 5.09
C ARG A 179 15.30 11.39 4.40
N VAL A 180 15.01 10.61 3.36
CA VAL A 180 13.71 10.54 2.70
C VAL A 180 13.27 9.08 2.73
N GLU A 181 12.00 8.85 3.03
CA GLU A 181 11.39 7.53 3.10
C GLU A 181 9.94 7.60 2.64
N VAL A 182 9.38 6.50 2.14
CA VAL A 182 7.93 6.36 1.96
C VAL A 182 7.36 5.81 3.26
N GLN A 183 6.50 6.57 3.92
CA GLN A 183 5.88 6.15 5.19
C GLN A 183 4.84 5.05 4.98
N LYS A 184 3.99 5.23 3.96
CA LYS A 184 2.88 4.33 3.68
C LYS A 184 2.52 4.37 2.21
N LEU A 185 2.18 3.21 1.67
CA LEU A 185 1.46 3.07 0.41
C LEU A 185 0.21 2.24 0.67
N THR A 186 -0.93 2.70 0.18
CA THR A 186 -2.23 2.02 0.30
C THR A 186 -2.81 1.84 -1.10
N LEU A 187 -3.26 0.62 -1.41
CA LEU A 187 -4.10 0.37 -2.57
C LEU A 187 -5.52 0.89 -2.29
N GLU A 188 -6.02 1.82 -3.12
CA GLU A 188 -7.36 2.41 -2.95
C GLU A 188 -8.40 1.76 -3.85
N ALA A 189 -8.08 1.55 -5.14
CA ALA A 189 -8.98 0.93 -6.10
C ALA A 189 -8.21 0.05 -7.09
N ARG A 190 -8.85 -1.05 -7.48
CA ARG A 190 -8.35 -1.96 -8.51
C ARG A 190 -8.79 -1.51 -9.91
N PRO A 191 -8.16 -1.98 -11.00
CA PRO A 191 -8.52 -1.62 -12.37
C PRO A 191 -9.99 -1.85 -12.69
N ALA A 192 -10.56 -2.97 -12.24
CA ALA A 192 -11.97 -3.28 -12.42
C ALA A 192 -12.92 -2.31 -11.71
N GLU A 193 -12.49 -1.75 -10.58
CA GLU A 193 -13.27 -0.76 -9.82
C GLU A 193 -13.17 0.62 -10.48
N ILE A 194 -11.99 0.99 -11.01
CA ILE A 194 -11.81 2.24 -11.75
C ILE A 194 -12.63 2.22 -13.05
N ALA A 195 -12.56 1.14 -13.83
CA ALA A 195 -13.34 1.01 -15.05
C ALA A 195 -14.85 1.12 -14.77
N ALA A 196 -15.34 0.51 -13.69
CA ALA A 196 -16.73 0.63 -13.28
C ALA A 196 -17.12 2.05 -12.82
N GLU A 197 -16.21 2.76 -12.14
CA GLU A 197 -16.40 4.16 -11.77
C GLU A 197 -16.43 5.07 -13.01
N GLU A 198 -15.57 4.80 -14.00
CA GLU A 198 -15.52 5.56 -15.26
C GLU A 198 -16.78 5.32 -16.11
N GLU A 199 -17.24 4.08 -16.24
CA GLU A 199 -18.51 3.77 -16.90
C GLU A 199 -19.69 4.47 -16.21
N ALA A 200 -19.75 4.41 -14.87
CA ALA A 200 -20.79 5.09 -14.10
C ALA A 200 -20.73 6.63 -14.20
N ALA A 201 -19.55 7.22 -14.33
CA ALA A 201 -19.40 8.67 -14.51
C ALA A 201 -19.89 9.12 -15.89
N VAL A 202 -19.57 8.35 -16.95
CA VAL A 202 -20.00 8.64 -18.32
C VAL A 202 -21.52 8.55 -18.47
N ASP A 203 -22.17 7.60 -17.78
CA ASP A 203 -23.64 7.49 -17.77
C ASP A 203 -24.32 8.71 -17.13
N VAL A 204 -23.73 9.28 -16.07
CA VAL A 204 -24.28 10.48 -15.39
C VAL A 204 -24.13 11.73 -16.27
N ASP A 205 -23.00 11.89 -16.96
CA ASP A 205 -22.81 13.00 -17.91
C ASP A 205 -23.77 12.89 -19.10
N ALA A 206 -24.10 11.68 -19.57
CA ALA A 206 -25.08 11.47 -20.63
C ALA A 206 -26.52 11.81 -20.20
N ASP A 207 -26.87 11.52 -18.94
CA ASP A 207 -28.16 11.87 -18.36
C ASP A 207 -28.29 13.38 -18.06
N GLU A 208 -27.22 14.09 -17.66
CA GLU A 208 -27.27 15.55 -17.48
C GLU A 208 -27.44 16.30 -18.82
N VAL A 209 -26.78 15.86 -19.90
CA VAL A 209 -26.90 16.50 -21.22
C VAL A 209 -28.30 16.34 -21.81
N ALA A 210 -29.01 15.25 -21.51
CA ALA A 210 -30.38 15.04 -21.99
C ALA A 210 -31.43 15.94 -21.30
N VAL A 211 -31.09 16.56 -20.16
CA VAL A 211 -32.02 17.40 -19.38
C VAL A 211 -31.88 18.89 -19.73
N ASP A 212 -30.74 19.32 -20.28
CA ASP A 212 -30.51 20.72 -20.71
C ASP A 212 -31.01 21.02 -22.15
N ASP A 213 -31.45 20.01 -22.90
CA ASP A 213 -31.95 20.13 -24.29
C ASP A 213 -33.50 20.18 -24.41
N GLU A 214 -34.25 20.34 -23.31
CA GLU A 214 -35.74 20.44 -23.31
C GLU A 214 -36.30 21.79 -22.81
#